data_AF-A0A800N2L9-F1
#
_entry.id   AF-A0A800N2L9-F1
#
_cell.length_a   1.000
_cell.length_b   1.000
_cell.length_c   1.000
_cell.angle_alpha   90.00
_cell.angle_beta   90.00
_cell.angle_gamma   90.00
#
_symmetry.space_group_name_H-M   'P 1'
#
loop_
_entity.id
_entity.type
_entity.pdbx_description
1 polymer ?
#
loop_
_entity_poly.entity_id
_entity_poly.type
_entity_poly.pdbx_seq_one_letter_code
_entity_poly.pdbx_strand_id
1 'polypeptide(L)' 'MSELEQEYEGRARFTIVSPEETAAATAEIEAFGFTDTKHGLVVFDGEGTAQLKLPGHMFGRAEIEAGLKRVLGG' A
#
# COMPACT_ATOMS: atom_id res chain seq x y z
N MET A 1 10.92 3.29 4.93
CA MET A 1 10.49 1.97 4.43
C MET A 1 11.66 1.04 4.09
N SER A 2 12.92 1.40 4.40
CA SER A 2 14.10 0.71 3.87
C SER A 2 14.34 -0.74 4.30
N GLU A 3 13.77 -1.19 5.43
CA GLU A 3 13.99 -2.57 5.90
C GLU A 3 13.07 -3.57 5.18
N LEU A 4 11.78 -3.23 5.01
CA LEU A 4 10.83 -4.06 4.25
C LEU A 4 11.13 -4.06 2.75
N GLU A 5 11.58 -2.93 2.20
CA GLU A 5 11.99 -2.84 0.80
C GLU A 5 13.16 -3.77 0.49
N GLN A 6 14.14 -3.89 1.40
CA GLN A 6 15.25 -4.83 1.26
C GLN A 6 14.81 -6.28 1.47
N GLU A 7 13.98 -6.55 2.47
CA GLU A 7 13.54 -7.91 2.80
C GLU A 7 12.69 -8.55 1.68
N TYR A 8 11.91 -7.73 0.98
CA TYR A 8 11.05 -8.18 -0.12
C TYR A 8 11.59 -7.78 -1.50
N GLU A 9 12.88 -7.42 -1.58
CA GLU A 9 13.54 -7.08 -2.85
C GLU A 9 13.39 -8.23 -3.86
N GLY A 10 12.95 -7.89 -5.07
CA GLY A 10 12.68 -8.87 -6.13
C GLY A 10 11.38 -9.66 -6.00
N ARG A 11 10.60 -9.46 -4.92
CA ARG A 11 9.28 -10.10 -4.70
C ARG A 11 8.13 -9.11 -4.66
N ALA A 12 8.34 -7.94 -4.08
CA ALA A 12 7.36 -6.87 -4.01
C ALA A 12 7.99 -5.52 -4.38
N ARG A 13 7.18 -4.63 -4.95
CA ARG A 13 7.55 -3.24 -5.20
C ARG A 13 6.74 -2.34 -4.28
N PHE A 14 7.43 -1.49 -3.53
CA PHE A 14 6.80 -0.47 -2.69
C PHE A 14 6.83 0.87 -3.44
N THR A 15 5.67 1.53 -3.50
CA THR A 15 5.54 2.87 -4.08
C THR A 15 4.82 3.73 -3.07
N ILE A 16 5.43 4.88 -2.74
CA ILE A 16 4.79 5.91 -1.92
C ILE A 16 4.13 6.88 -2.88
N VAL A 17 2.84 7.13 -2.69
CA VAL A 17 2.09 8.14 -3.45
C VAL A 17 1.66 9.20 -2.46
N SER A 18 2.20 10.41 -2.60
CA SER A 18 1.84 11.53 -1.74
C SER A 18 0.80 12.43 -2.42
N PRO A 19 -0.26 12.85 -1.72
CA PRO A 19 -1.29 13.72 -2.31
C PRO A 19 -0.72 15.09 -2.74
N GLU A 20 0.39 15.51 -2.11
CA GLU A 20 1.08 16.76 -2.40
C GLU A 20 1.91 16.72 -3.70
N GLU A 21 2.12 15.54 -4.28
CA GLU A 21 2.90 15.41 -5.52
C GLU A 21 2.11 15.79 -6.77
N THR A 22 0.83 15.40 -6.85
CA THR A 22 -0.06 15.78 -7.96
C THR A 22 -1.54 15.75 -7.58
N ALA A 23 -2.38 16.53 -8.28
CA ALA A 23 -3.84 16.44 -8.15
C ALA A 23 -4.38 15.05 -8.57
N ALA A 24 -3.69 14.34 -9.46
CA ALA A 24 -4.01 12.95 -9.83
C ALA A 24 -3.79 11.99 -8.65
N ALA A 25 -2.67 12.13 -7.92
CA ALA A 25 -2.39 11.36 -6.71
C ALA A 25 -3.45 11.60 -5.62
N THR A 26 -3.93 12.84 -5.49
CA THR A 26 -5.06 13.15 -4.59
C THR A 26 -6.33 12.38 -4.98
N ALA A 27 -6.71 12.42 -6.27
CA ALA A 27 -7.88 11.69 -6.76
C ALA A 27 -7.74 10.17 -6.62
N GLU A 28 -6.52 9.61 -6.78
CA GLU A 28 -6.24 8.20 -6.55
C GLU A 28 -6.43 7.82 -5.07
N ILE A 29 -5.89 8.61 -4.14
CA ILE A 29 -6.05 8.40 -2.69
C ILE A 29 -7.52 8.45 -2.28
N GLU A 30 -8.30 9.38 -2.86
CA GLU A 30 -9.75 9.46 -2.66
C GLU A 30 -10.48 8.24 -3.24
N ALA A 31 -10.11 7.78 -4.45
CA ALA A 31 -10.69 6.61 -5.10
C ALA A 31 -10.44 5.31 -4.31
N PHE A 32 -9.35 5.24 -3.54
CA PHE A 32 -9.08 4.12 -2.64
C PHE A 32 -9.81 4.21 -1.29
N GLY A 33 -10.50 5.31 -1.01
CA GLY A 33 -11.34 5.48 0.19
C GLY A 33 -10.59 6.07 1.40
N PHE A 34 -9.44 6.71 1.19
CA PHE A 34 -8.65 7.33 2.27
C PHE A 34 -8.99 8.80 2.52
N THR A 35 -10.20 9.23 2.17
CA THR A 35 -10.69 10.60 2.34
C THR A 35 -10.62 11.10 3.80
N ASP A 36 -10.89 10.22 4.76
CA ASP A 36 -10.89 10.57 6.19
C ASP A 36 -9.50 10.46 6.83
N THR A 37 -8.72 9.43 6.47
CA THR A 37 -7.41 9.18 7.09
C THR A 37 -6.25 9.87 6.40
N LYS A 38 -6.43 10.41 5.18
CA LYS A 38 -5.40 11.10 4.36
C LYS A 38 -4.13 10.29 4.03
N HIS A 39 -4.03 9.06 4.53
CA HIS A 39 -2.97 8.10 4.25
C HIS A 39 -3.48 6.68 4.53
N GLY A 40 -2.83 5.70 3.91
CA GLY A 40 -3.15 4.28 4.02
C GLY A 40 -2.25 3.44 3.12
N LEU A 41 -2.48 2.13 3.13
CA LEU A 41 -1.79 1.15 2.31
C LEU A 41 -2.79 0.45 1.40
N VAL A 42 -2.45 0.33 0.14
CA VAL A 42 -3.12 -0.58 -0.80
C VAL A 42 -2.10 -1.60 -1.28
N VAL A 43 -2.48 -2.88 -1.22
CA VAL A 43 -1.65 -3.97 -1.74
C VAL A 43 -2.34 -4.52 -2.98
N PHE A 44 -1.57 -4.58 -4.07
CA PHE A 44 -2.01 -5.10 -5.36
C PHE A 44 -1.34 -6.45 -5.64
N ASP A 45 -2.05 -7.35 -6.31
CA ASP A 45 -1.45 -8.55 -6.89
C ASP A 45 -0.72 -8.24 -8.21
N GLY A 46 -0.11 -9.28 -8.80
CA GLY A 46 0.60 -9.16 -10.08
C GLY A 46 -0.29 -8.82 -11.28
N GLU A 47 -1.62 -8.90 -11.14
CA GLU A 47 -2.58 -8.51 -12.17
C GLU A 47 -3.07 -7.05 -11.98
N GLY A 48 -2.63 -6.38 -10.92
CA GLY A 48 -3.02 -5.01 -10.59
C GLY A 48 -4.36 -4.91 -9.85
N THR A 49 -4.89 -6.01 -9.32
CA THR A 49 -6.11 -5.99 -8.52
C THR A 49 -5.79 -5.67 -7.07
N ALA A 50 -6.51 -4.70 -6.49
CA ALA A 50 -6.35 -4.34 -5.08
C ALA A 50 -6.88 -5.46 -4.18
N GLN A 51 -5.98 -6.15 -3.47
CA GLN A 51 -6.29 -7.28 -2.58
C GLN A 51 -6.47 -6.85 -1.12
N LEU A 52 -5.84 -5.74 -0.73
CA LEU A 52 -5.89 -5.24 0.64
C LEU A 52 -5.94 -3.72 0.63
N LYS A 53 -6.78 -3.14 1.48
CA LYS A 53 -6.83 -1.71 1.76
C LYS A 53 -6.79 -1.53 3.28
N LEU A 54 -5.78 -0.83 3.78
CA LEU A 54 -5.61 -0.55 5.20
C LEU A 54 -5.54 0.97 5.43
N PRO A 55 -6.41 1.55 6.26
CA PRO A 55 -6.30 2.94 6.64
C PRO A 55 -5.03 3.18 7.47
N GLY A 56 -4.40 4.34 7.32
CA GLY A 56 -3.12 4.69 7.94
C GLY A 56 -3.08 4.57 9.46
N HIS A 57 -4.22 4.73 10.15
CA HIS A 57 -4.31 4.53 11.61
C HIS A 57 -4.14 3.06 12.05
N MET A 58 -4.32 2.10 11.15
CA MET A 58 -4.07 0.66 11.40
C MET A 58 -2.78 0.17 10.74
N PHE A 59 -1.90 1.10 10.36
CA PHE A 59 -0.67 0.78 9.66
C PHE A 59 0.44 0.36 10.64
N GLY A 60 0.65 -0.95 10.77
CA GLY A 60 1.74 -1.55 11.54
C GLY A 60 2.54 -2.57 10.71
N ARG A 61 3.77 -2.88 11.13
CA ARG A 61 4.64 -3.86 10.43
C ARG A 61 3.93 -5.21 10.21
N ALA A 62 3.24 -5.71 11.23
CA ALA A 62 2.51 -6.97 11.16
C ALA A 62 1.41 -6.98 10.10
N GLU A 63 0.68 -5.86 9.95
CA GLU A 63 -0.41 -5.74 8.98
C GLU A 63 0.12 -5.64 7.55
N ILE A 64 1.25 -4.95 7.36
CA ILE A 64 1.96 -4.88 6.07
C ILE A 64 2.44 -6.28 5.66
N GLU A 65 3.09 -7.01 6.58
CA GLU A 65 3.56 -8.37 6.34
C GLU A 65 2.40 -9.34 6.05
N ALA A 66 1.27 -9.22 6.75
CA ALA A 66 0.07 -10.02 6.48
C ALA A 66 -0.50 -9.73 5.08
N GLY A 67 -0.53 -8.47 4.66
CA GLY A 67 -0.89 -8.06 3.32
C GLY A 67 0.00 -8.67 2.25
N LEU A 68 1.33 -8.55 2.43
CA LEU A 68 2.33 -9.10 1.51
C LEU A 68 2.25 -10.62 1.40
N LYS A 69 2.11 -11.34 2.51
CA LYS A 69 1.92 -12.81 2.50
C LYS A 69 0.68 -13.24 1.71
N ARG A 70 -0.37 -12.42 1.73
CA ARG A 70 -1.62 -12.72 1.01
C ARG A 70 -1.46 -12.61 -0.51
N VAL A 71 -0.73 -11.61 -1.01
CA VAL A 71 -0.49 -11.46 -2.46
C VAL A 71 0.66 -12.33 -2.98
N LEU A 72 1.68 -12.59 -2.16
CA LEU A 72 2.80 -13.44 -2.55
C LEU A 72 2.46 -14.93 -2.51
N GLY A 73 1.22 -15.29 -2.16
CA GLY A 73 0.73 -16.67 -2.17
C GLY A 73 1.44 -17.54 -1.14
N GLY A 74 1.34 -17.16 0.14
CA GLY A 74 1.88 -17.94 1.26
C GLY A 74 1.59 -19.44 1.21
#